data_AF-A0A959TMY1-F1
#
_entry.id   AF-A0A959TMY1-F1
#
_cell.length_a   1.000
_cell.length_b   1.000
_cell.length_c   1.000
_cell.angle_alpha   90.00
_cell.angle_beta   90.00
_cell.angle_gamma   90.00
#
_symmetry.space_group_name_H-M   'P 1'
#
loop_
_entity.id
_entity.type
_entity.pdbx_description
1 polymer ?
#
loop_
_entity_poly.entity_id
_entity_poly.type
_entity_poly.pdbx_seq_one_letter_code
_entity_poly.pdbx_strand_id
1 'polypeptide(L)'
;MTRTLTLALIAWGLQASAQTQVQQTSFTFSDGLHPSFMVAFDNGDDKDLEGFYKNRLKMVSKDVSNKKEIKALGARVPEIAADTITILCAVEQPRKSTTVNVHLAFRVNGAFLASTSEELLRQNATDYAYRTAVAYKTKVLQDKLGAEQKTLEQFRNDLATLKKEKDRTENTLEKTKDKGKDAAKDKLDAEHELSTTNIAIETKKTEVAGDPSEQNTKDLQDLLKDRSKLESKIEKYTEDSADAEKKGKDLEQDIKDNLKQQDEKQKAIADQETKVKAAQLLLDSVN
;
A
#
# COMPACT_ATOMS: atom_id res chain seq x y z
N MET A 1 -18.32 15.56 -5.28
CA MET A 1 -18.09 14.87 -3.99
C MET A 1 -16.63 15.02 -3.62
N THR A 2 -16.34 16.00 -2.76
CA THR A 2 -15.00 16.33 -2.27
C THR A 2 -14.54 15.25 -1.30
N ARG A 3 -13.65 14.36 -1.74
CA ARG A 3 -12.92 13.46 -0.84
C ARG A 3 -11.77 14.23 -0.22
N THR A 4 -11.99 14.71 0.99
CA THR A 4 -10.97 15.27 1.88
C THR A 4 -9.93 14.19 2.15
N LEU A 5 -8.78 14.25 1.47
CA LEU A 5 -7.64 13.40 1.76
C LEU A 5 -6.99 13.97 3.03
N THR A 6 -7.43 13.47 4.18
CA THR A 6 -6.83 13.82 5.47
C THR A 6 -5.42 13.25 5.49
N LEU A 7 -4.43 14.10 5.16
CA LEU A 7 -3.01 13.83 5.32
C LEU A 7 -2.72 13.75 6.83
N ALA A 8 -2.93 12.57 7.42
CA ALA A 8 -2.53 12.31 8.79
C ALA A 8 -1.00 12.21 8.81
N LEU A 9 -0.34 13.35 9.03
CA LEU A 9 1.03 13.42 9.53
C LEU A 9 1.05 12.74 10.90
N ILE A 10 1.19 11.41 10.86
CA ILE A 10 1.51 10.62 12.02
C ILE A 10 2.99 10.91 12.32
N ALA A 11 3.21 11.99 13.07
CA ALA A 11 4.48 12.28 13.73
C ALA A 11 4.68 11.24 14.84
N TRP A 12 5.09 10.02 14.46
CA TRP A 12 5.66 9.11 15.43
C TRP A 12 7.07 9.60 15.71
N GLY A 13 7.21 10.21 16.89
CA GLY A 13 8.48 10.69 17.39
C GLY A 13 9.55 9.63 17.18
N LEU A 14 10.69 10.09 16.66
CA LEU A 14 11.97 9.45 16.85
C LEU A 14 12.22 9.36 18.36
N GLN A 15 11.63 8.35 18.99
CA GLN A 15 11.98 8.02 20.36
C GLN A 15 13.34 7.35 20.28
N ALA A 16 14.35 8.09 20.72
CA ALA A 16 15.67 7.55 21.02
C ALA A 16 15.46 6.21 21.74
N SER A 17 15.89 5.12 21.12
CA SER A 17 15.84 3.81 21.76
C SER A 17 16.70 3.92 23.01
N ALA A 18 16.06 3.97 24.19
CA ALA A 18 16.78 3.90 25.44
C ALA A 18 17.69 2.66 25.39
N GLN A 19 18.96 2.85 25.70
CA GLN A 19 19.96 1.79 25.74
C GLN A 19 19.37 0.60 26.52
N THR A 20 19.36 -0.59 25.93
CA THR A 20 18.86 -1.79 26.61
C THR A 20 19.68 -2.01 27.87
N GLN A 21 19.01 -1.97 29.03
CA GLN A 21 19.64 -2.23 30.32
C GLN A 21 18.98 -3.44 30.97
N VAL A 22 19.80 -4.30 31.55
CA VAL A 22 19.35 -5.42 32.37
C VAL A 22 19.54 -5.00 33.83
N GLN A 23 18.47 -5.03 34.60
CA GLN A 23 18.49 -4.70 36.02
C GLN A 23 18.28 -5.97 36.85
N GLN A 24 19.12 -6.17 37.86
CA GLN A 24 18.90 -7.27 38.79
C GLN A 24 17.87 -6.86 39.84
N THR A 25 16.78 -7.61 39.92
CA THR A 25 15.64 -7.34 40.80
C THR A 25 15.17 -8.65 41.44
N SER A 26 14.01 -8.64 42.09
CA SER A 26 13.30 -9.86 42.50
C SER A 26 11.87 -9.80 41.97
N PHE A 27 11.33 -10.96 41.59
CA PHE A 27 9.97 -11.08 41.05
C PHE A 27 9.25 -12.28 41.65
N THR A 28 7.93 -12.15 41.84
CA THR A 28 7.09 -13.20 42.39
C THR A 28 6.57 -14.10 41.28
N PHE A 29 7.16 -15.28 41.13
CA PHE A 29 6.71 -16.34 40.24
C PHE A 29 5.69 -17.26 40.93
N SER A 30 5.15 -18.25 40.22
CA SER A 30 4.15 -19.15 40.80
C SER A 30 4.68 -20.03 41.94
N ASP A 31 5.99 -20.23 42.00
CA ASP A 31 6.68 -21.04 43.03
C ASP A 31 7.46 -20.21 44.05
N GLY A 32 7.35 -18.88 44.04
CA GLY A 32 7.90 -18.01 45.08
C GLY A 32 8.52 -16.71 44.56
N LEU A 33 9.04 -15.92 45.50
CA LEU A 33 9.85 -14.73 45.21
C LEU A 33 11.28 -15.15 44.88
N HIS A 34 11.73 -14.87 43.67
CA HIS A 34 13.08 -15.24 43.21
C HIS A 34 13.86 -14.03 42.68
N PRO A 35 15.19 -14.03 42.79
CA PRO A 35 16.04 -13.10 42.06
C PRO A 35 15.80 -13.22 40.55
N SER A 36 15.73 -12.07 39.87
CA SER A 36 15.44 -12.00 38.43
C SER A 36 16.27 -10.92 37.73
N PHE A 37 16.43 -11.09 36.43
CA PHE A 37 17.03 -10.15 35.50
C PHE A 37 15.89 -9.50 34.72
N MET A 38 15.67 -8.22 34.97
CA MET A 38 14.58 -7.43 34.39
C MET A 38 15.08 -6.64 33.18
N VAL A 39 14.30 -6.66 32.10
CA VAL A 39 14.47 -5.75 30.97
C VAL A 39 13.16 -5.00 30.73
N ALA A 40 13.24 -3.67 30.63
CA ALA A 40 12.11 -2.81 30.33
C ALA A 40 11.99 -2.53 28.82
N PHE A 41 10.76 -2.62 28.31
CA PHE A 41 10.40 -2.33 26.93
C PHE A 41 9.35 -1.22 26.90
N ASP A 42 9.78 -0.02 26.54
CA ASP A 42 8.87 1.13 26.38
C ASP A 42 7.96 0.93 25.17
N ASN A 43 6.66 1.12 25.37
CA ASN A 43 5.62 0.86 24.37
C ASN A 43 5.63 -0.58 23.83
N GLY A 44 6.10 -1.54 24.62
CA GLY A 44 6.04 -2.96 24.26
C GLY A 44 4.61 -3.49 24.22
N ASP A 45 4.37 -4.51 23.40
CA ASP A 45 3.13 -5.30 23.42
C ASP A 45 3.39 -6.56 24.28
N ASP A 46 2.62 -6.72 25.35
CA ASP A 46 2.80 -7.80 26.34
C ASP A 46 2.64 -9.19 25.71
N LYS A 47 1.65 -9.35 24.83
CA LYS A 47 1.35 -10.61 24.16
C LYS A 47 2.41 -10.99 23.12
N ASP A 48 2.89 -10.03 22.34
CA ASP A 48 3.97 -10.27 21.37
C ASP A 48 5.29 -10.58 22.08
N LEU A 49 5.61 -9.87 23.17
CA LEU A 49 6.75 -10.18 24.04
C LEU A 49 6.64 -11.59 24.63
N GLU A 50 5.52 -11.93 25.26
CA GLU A 50 5.29 -13.26 25.83
C GLU A 50 5.44 -14.36 24.75
N GLY A 51 4.84 -14.15 23.57
CA GLY A 51 4.96 -15.03 22.42
C GLY A 51 6.40 -15.21 21.95
N PHE A 52 7.16 -14.11 21.83
CA PHE A 52 8.56 -14.12 21.46
C PHE A 52 9.43 -14.92 22.44
N TYR A 53 9.34 -14.61 23.74
CA TYR A 53 10.12 -15.30 24.78
C TYR A 53 9.76 -16.78 24.88
N LYS A 54 8.47 -17.12 24.74
CA LYS A 54 8.01 -18.52 24.70
C LYS A 54 8.62 -19.27 23.53
N ASN A 55 8.62 -18.69 22.34
CA ASN A 55 9.20 -19.32 21.15
C ASN A 55 10.72 -19.48 21.29
N ARG A 56 11.40 -18.48 21.84
CA ARG A 56 12.84 -18.54 22.11
C ARG A 56 13.19 -19.67 23.09
N LEU A 57 12.43 -19.80 24.18
CA LEU A 57 12.66 -20.84 25.18
C LEU A 57 12.38 -22.26 24.65
N LYS A 58 11.41 -22.42 23.73
CA LYS A 58 11.18 -23.69 23.03
C LYS A 58 12.34 -24.14 22.15
N MET A 59 13.22 -23.22 21.73
CA MET A 59 14.42 -23.59 20.96
C MET A 59 15.48 -24.28 21.81
N VAL A 60 15.48 -24.02 23.13
CA VAL A 60 16.52 -24.49 24.07
C VAL A 60 15.99 -25.50 25.09
N SER A 61 14.67 -25.67 25.20
CA SER A 61 14.02 -26.64 26.09
C SER A 61 12.88 -27.36 25.37
N LYS A 62 12.76 -28.67 25.62
CA LYS A 62 11.61 -29.49 25.19
C LYS A 62 10.40 -29.36 26.11
N ASP A 63 10.60 -28.88 27.33
CA ASP A 63 9.57 -28.79 28.36
C ASP A 63 9.33 -27.32 28.72
N VAL A 64 8.42 -26.70 27.94
CA VAL A 64 8.02 -25.30 28.11
C VAL A 64 6.52 -25.24 28.41
N SER A 65 6.18 -24.77 29.61
CA SER A 65 4.80 -24.48 30.01
C SER A 65 4.55 -22.97 30.04
N ASN A 66 3.29 -22.55 29.86
CA ASN A 66 2.90 -21.13 29.80
C ASN A 66 1.55 -20.87 30.49
N LYS A 67 1.42 -21.25 31.76
CA LYS A 67 0.15 -21.14 32.50
C LYS A 67 0.01 -19.80 33.23
N LYS A 68 1.01 -19.42 34.00
CA LYS A 68 1.07 -18.19 34.79
C LYS A 68 2.30 -17.37 34.39
N GLU A 69 3.42 -18.07 34.28
CA GLU A 69 4.66 -17.64 33.65
C GLU A 69 5.10 -18.67 32.61
N ILE A 70 6.05 -18.28 31.76
CA ILE A 70 6.74 -19.22 30.87
C ILE A 70 7.81 -19.93 31.71
N LYS A 71 7.70 -21.26 31.83
CA LYS A 71 8.67 -22.09 32.57
C LYS A 71 9.30 -23.09 31.62
N ALA A 72 10.61 -22.96 31.43
CA ALA A 72 11.41 -23.86 30.61
C ALA A 72 12.28 -24.74 31.52
N LEU A 73 11.97 -26.03 31.56
CA LEU A 73 12.71 -27.02 32.35
C LEU A 73 13.80 -27.68 31.49
N GLY A 74 14.96 -27.98 32.10
CA GLY A 74 16.05 -28.64 31.39
C GLY A 74 16.54 -27.87 30.15
N ALA A 75 16.50 -26.54 30.19
CA ALA A 75 16.94 -25.70 29.09
C ALA A 75 18.45 -25.81 28.90
N ARG A 76 18.89 -26.10 27.67
CA ARG A 76 20.30 -26.15 27.30
C ARG A 76 20.74 -24.78 26.80
N VAL A 77 21.34 -23.99 27.68
CA VAL A 77 21.91 -22.67 27.35
C VAL A 77 23.39 -22.64 27.77
N PRO A 78 24.29 -23.19 26.93
CA PRO A 78 25.72 -23.30 27.25
C PRO A 78 26.39 -21.94 27.52
N GLU A 79 25.81 -20.87 26.99
CA GLU A 79 26.22 -19.49 27.24
C GLU A 79 26.08 -19.10 28.72
N ILE A 80 25.16 -19.73 29.47
CA ILE A 80 24.92 -19.45 30.90
C ILE A 80 25.64 -20.47 31.78
N ALA A 81 25.41 -21.76 31.55
CA ALA A 81 25.97 -22.85 32.34
C ALA A 81 26.22 -24.08 31.47
N ALA A 82 27.17 -24.93 31.88
CA ALA A 82 27.50 -26.16 31.16
C ALA A 82 26.36 -27.17 31.16
N ASP A 83 25.68 -27.32 32.30
CA ASP A 83 24.55 -28.22 32.48
C ASP A 83 23.21 -27.54 32.12
N THR A 84 22.15 -28.35 32.06
CA THR A 84 20.80 -27.83 31.81
C THR A 84 20.28 -27.02 32.99
N ILE A 85 19.62 -25.91 32.71
CA ILE A 85 19.10 -24.97 33.71
C ILE A 85 17.57 -24.91 33.65
N THR A 86 16.94 -24.35 34.68
CA THR A 86 15.54 -23.93 34.60
C THR A 86 15.46 -22.42 34.38
N ILE A 87 14.62 -21.98 33.45
CA ILE A 87 14.37 -20.57 33.18
C ILE A 87 12.90 -20.27 33.45
N LEU A 88 12.63 -19.30 34.31
CA LEU A 88 11.31 -18.71 34.49
C LEU A 88 11.29 -17.35 33.80
N CYS A 89 10.24 -17.08 33.03
CA CYS A 89 10.05 -15.82 32.32
C CYS A 89 8.64 -15.31 32.56
N ALA A 90 8.53 -14.12 33.15
CA ALA A 90 7.27 -13.42 33.35
C ALA A 90 7.29 -12.10 32.58
N VAL A 91 6.17 -11.79 31.92
CA VAL A 91 5.94 -10.51 31.25
C VAL A 91 4.90 -9.76 32.07
N GLU A 92 5.28 -8.61 32.60
CA GLU A 92 4.42 -7.77 33.44
C GLU A 92 4.26 -6.40 32.79
N GLN A 93 3.01 -5.97 32.60
CA GLN A 93 2.70 -4.57 32.31
C GLN A 93 2.04 -3.94 33.55
N PRO A 94 2.74 -3.06 34.28
CA PRO A 94 2.16 -2.36 35.41
C PRO A 94 0.90 -1.57 34.99
N ARG A 95 -0.10 -1.48 35.87
CA ARG A 95 -1.36 -0.78 35.56
C ARG A 95 -1.07 0.67 35.17
N LYS A 96 -1.62 1.12 34.04
CA LYS A 96 -1.44 2.47 33.47
C LYS A 96 0.00 2.79 33.03
N SER A 97 0.88 1.78 32.92
CA SER A 97 2.21 1.92 32.33
C SER A 97 2.18 1.60 30.84
N THR A 98 2.91 2.36 30.04
CA THR A 98 3.23 2.01 28.65
C THR A 98 4.48 1.15 28.54
N THR A 99 5.20 0.94 29.64
CA THR A 99 6.37 0.08 29.72
C THR A 99 5.96 -1.33 30.13
N VAL A 100 6.43 -2.32 29.38
CA VAL A 100 6.32 -3.75 29.69
C VAL A 100 7.66 -4.25 30.22
N ASN A 101 7.64 -4.92 31.36
CA ASN A 101 8.82 -5.50 32.00
C ASN A 101 8.86 -7.00 31.73
N VAL A 102 10.03 -7.50 31.35
CA VAL A 102 10.29 -8.94 31.27
C VAL A 102 11.24 -9.33 32.39
N HIS A 103 10.82 -10.27 33.22
CA HIS A 103 11.60 -10.81 34.33
C HIS A 103 12.07 -12.23 34.01
N LEU A 104 13.38 -12.45 34.01
CA LEU A 104 14.01 -13.75 33.81
C LEU A 104 14.66 -14.25 35.09
N ALA A 105 14.26 -15.41 35.60
CA ALA A 105 14.95 -16.07 36.71
C ALA A 105 15.60 -17.36 36.22
N PHE A 106 16.90 -17.50 36.51
CA PHE A 106 17.70 -18.66 36.10
C PHE A 106 18.04 -19.51 37.31
N ARG A 107 17.70 -20.80 37.27
CA ARG A 107 18.04 -21.76 38.31
C ARG A 107 19.12 -22.71 37.80
N VAL A 108 20.29 -22.63 38.43
CA VAL A 108 21.49 -23.42 38.12
C VAL A 108 21.85 -24.24 39.36
N ASN A 109 22.13 -25.53 39.20
CA ASN A 109 22.50 -26.44 40.30
C ASN A 109 21.55 -26.38 41.51
N GLY A 110 20.25 -26.21 41.26
CA GLY A 110 19.21 -26.19 42.29
C GLY A 110 18.96 -24.83 42.95
N ALA A 111 19.78 -23.79 42.71
CA ALA A 111 19.62 -22.44 43.26
C ALA A 111 19.40 -21.38 42.16
N PHE A 112 18.67 -20.31 42.49
CA PHE A 112 18.47 -19.18 41.57
C PHE A 112 19.69 -18.26 41.58
N LEU A 113 20.05 -17.73 40.41
CA LEU A 113 21.14 -16.78 40.26
C LEU A 113 20.76 -15.43 40.91
N ALA A 114 21.45 -15.11 42.00
CA ALA A 114 21.30 -13.91 42.81
C ALA A 114 22.55 -13.03 42.75
N SER A 115 22.51 -11.85 43.36
CA SER A 115 23.67 -10.94 43.46
C SER A 115 24.86 -11.56 44.20
N THR A 116 24.63 -12.63 44.96
CA THR A 116 25.64 -13.39 45.72
C THR A 116 26.15 -14.66 45.02
N SER A 117 25.62 -15.00 43.84
CA SER A 117 26.06 -16.18 43.06
C SER A 117 27.50 -16.04 42.51
N GLU A 118 27.94 -16.97 41.67
CA GLU A 118 29.20 -16.82 40.94
C GLU A 118 29.11 -15.66 39.93
N GLU A 119 30.13 -14.80 39.86
CA GLU A 119 30.16 -13.63 38.97
C GLU A 119 30.01 -14.03 37.50
N LEU A 120 30.73 -15.06 37.05
CA LEU A 120 30.67 -15.52 35.67
C LEU A 120 29.25 -15.96 35.27
N LEU A 121 28.58 -16.73 36.13
CA LEU A 121 27.20 -17.16 35.88
C LEU A 121 26.23 -15.99 35.84
N ARG A 122 26.41 -14.98 36.71
CA ARG A 122 25.61 -13.75 36.67
C ARG A 122 25.84 -12.96 35.38
N GLN A 123 27.09 -12.74 35.02
CA GLN A 123 27.43 -11.98 33.82
C GLN A 123 26.86 -12.67 32.58
N ASN A 124 27.02 -13.99 32.49
CA ASN A 124 26.45 -14.77 31.40
C ASN A 124 24.91 -14.68 31.33
N ALA A 125 24.22 -14.71 32.48
CA ALA A 125 22.76 -14.55 32.55
C ALA A 125 22.31 -13.13 32.15
N THR A 126 23.04 -12.10 32.60
CA THR A 126 22.86 -10.71 32.19
C THR A 126 23.01 -10.57 30.67
N ASP A 127 24.08 -11.12 30.11
CA ASP A 127 24.37 -11.05 28.68
C ASP A 127 23.31 -11.80 27.86
N TYR A 128 22.82 -12.94 28.35
CA TYR A 128 21.71 -13.65 27.72
C TYR A 128 20.42 -12.84 27.72
N ALA A 129 20.07 -12.21 28.85
CA ALA A 129 18.90 -11.35 28.97
C ALA A 129 19.02 -10.13 28.03
N TYR A 130 20.19 -9.50 27.99
CA TYR A 130 20.50 -8.38 27.09
C TYR A 130 20.37 -8.79 25.62
N ARG A 131 21.06 -9.86 25.18
CA ARG A 131 21.01 -10.35 23.79
C ARG A 131 19.60 -10.72 23.36
N THR A 132 18.84 -11.37 24.24
CA THR A 132 17.45 -11.76 23.95
C THR A 132 16.55 -10.54 23.78
N ALA A 133 16.73 -9.51 24.61
CA ALA A 133 16.01 -8.26 24.48
C ALA A 133 16.38 -7.47 23.22
N VAL A 134 17.68 -7.41 22.88
CA VAL A 134 18.15 -6.81 21.62
C VAL A 134 17.58 -7.56 20.42
N ALA A 135 17.53 -8.89 20.45
CA ALA A 135 16.93 -9.69 19.40
C ALA A 135 15.43 -9.40 19.22
N TYR A 136 14.68 -9.20 20.31
CA TYR A 136 13.28 -8.77 20.22
C TYR A 136 13.14 -7.39 19.57
N LYS A 137 13.90 -6.39 20.06
CA LYS A 137 13.89 -5.03 19.50
C LYS A 137 14.25 -5.03 18.01
N THR A 138 15.25 -5.83 17.62
CA THR A 138 15.67 -6.03 16.24
C THR A 138 14.53 -6.60 15.40
N LYS A 139 13.84 -7.64 15.88
CA LYS A 139 12.67 -8.22 15.20
C LYS A 139 11.57 -7.17 14.98
N VAL A 140 11.20 -6.42 16.01
CA VAL A 140 10.15 -5.38 15.91
C VAL A 140 10.51 -4.31 14.87
N LEU A 141 11.78 -3.88 14.85
CA LEU A 141 12.27 -2.91 13.88
C LEU A 141 12.32 -3.50 12.46
N GLN A 142 12.68 -4.77 12.30
CA GLN A 142 12.62 -5.47 11.01
C GLN A 142 11.18 -5.60 10.50
N ASP A 143 10.24 -5.97 11.36
CA ASP A 143 8.82 -6.07 11.00
C ASP A 143 8.27 -4.70 10.57
N LYS A 144 8.63 -3.63 11.30
CA LYS A 144 8.29 -2.26 10.94
C LYS A 144 8.88 -1.86 9.59
N LEU A 145 10.18 -2.10 9.39
CA LEU A 145 10.85 -1.83 8.11
C LEU A 145 10.16 -2.56 6.96
N GLY A 146 9.83 -3.84 7.13
CA GLY A 146 9.12 -4.64 6.15
C GLY A 146 7.72 -4.09 5.83
N ALA A 147 6.98 -3.62 6.85
CA ALA A 147 5.69 -2.97 6.65
C ALA A 147 5.81 -1.66 5.84
N GLU A 148 6.76 -0.79 6.21
CA GLU A 148 7.00 0.47 5.50
C GLU A 148 7.46 0.24 4.05
N GLN A 149 8.30 -0.77 3.81
CA GLN A 149 8.74 -1.18 2.47
C GLN A 149 7.59 -1.71 1.62
N LYS A 150 6.69 -2.52 2.21
CA LYS A 150 5.49 -3.02 1.52
C LYS A 150 4.57 -1.88 1.10
N THR A 151 4.36 -0.89 1.96
CA THR A 151 3.58 0.31 1.61
C THR A 151 4.25 1.11 0.48
N LEU A 152 5.57 1.26 0.52
CA LEU A 152 6.33 1.91 -0.56
C LEU A 152 6.15 1.19 -1.90
N GLU A 153 6.23 -0.14 -1.89
CA GLU A 153 6.03 -0.96 -3.09
C GLU A 153 4.61 -0.81 -3.64
N GLN A 154 3.59 -0.79 -2.79
CA GLN A 154 2.21 -0.53 -3.19
C GLN A 154 2.07 0.83 -3.89
N PHE A 155 2.64 1.91 -3.35
CA PHE A 155 2.58 3.22 -3.99
C PHE A 155 3.29 3.26 -5.35
N ARG A 156 4.41 2.54 -5.50
CA ARG A 156 5.12 2.42 -6.79
C ARG A 156 4.28 1.65 -7.82
N ASN A 157 3.60 0.59 -7.40
CA ASN A 157 2.71 -0.19 -8.25
C ASN A 157 1.47 0.61 -8.68
N ASP A 158 0.87 1.38 -7.76
CA ASP A 158 -0.23 2.29 -8.08
C ASP A 158 0.20 3.35 -9.10
N LEU A 159 1.37 3.97 -8.91
CA LEU A 159 1.92 4.96 -9.84
C LEU A 159 2.16 4.36 -11.23
N ALA A 160 2.69 3.13 -11.30
CA ALA A 160 2.88 2.42 -12.57
C ALA A 160 1.55 2.11 -13.27
N THR A 161 0.49 1.82 -12.50
CA THR A 161 -0.85 1.58 -13.02
C THR A 161 -1.46 2.87 -13.57
N LEU A 162 -1.37 3.98 -12.83
CA LEU A 162 -1.83 5.30 -13.28
C LEU A 162 -1.16 5.72 -14.59
N LYS A 163 0.15 5.48 -14.73
CA LYS A 163 0.88 5.76 -15.99
C LYS A 163 0.33 4.95 -17.17
N LYS A 164 0.11 3.64 -16.98
CA LYS A 164 -0.47 2.78 -18.02
C LYS A 164 -1.90 3.18 -18.38
N GLU A 165 -2.69 3.61 -17.40
CA GLU A 165 -4.05 4.13 -17.64
C GLU A 165 -4.01 5.41 -18.46
N LYS A 166 -3.15 6.37 -18.11
CA LYS A 166 -2.93 7.59 -18.91
C LYS A 166 -2.60 7.24 -20.36
N ASP A 167 -1.63 6.36 -20.59
CA ASP A 167 -1.21 6.00 -21.96
C ASP A 167 -2.37 5.37 -22.76
N ARG A 168 -3.23 4.57 -22.10
CA ARG A 168 -4.44 4.02 -22.74
C ARG A 168 -5.47 5.09 -23.05
N THR A 169 -5.68 6.04 -22.15
CA THR A 169 -6.60 7.16 -22.33
C THR A 169 -6.12 8.07 -23.46
N GLU A 170 -4.82 8.36 -23.54
CA GLU A 170 -4.20 9.14 -24.64
C GLU A 170 -4.37 8.45 -26.00
N ASN A 171 -4.13 7.15 -26.08
CA ASN A 171 -4.38 6.38 -27.31
C ASN A 171 -5.87 6.38 -27.71
N THR A 172 -6.78 6.38 -26.72
CA THR A 172 -8.22 6.46 -26.97
C THR A 172 -8.63 7.85 -27.43
N LEU A 173 -8.02 8.90 -26.87
CA LEU A 173 -8.21 10.29 -27.26
C LEU A 173 -7.77 10.51 -28.71
N GLU A 174 -6.61 10.02 -29.10
CA GLU A 174 -6.11 10.12 -30.48
C GLU A 174 -7.10 9.49 -31.47
N LYS A 175 -7.50 8.24 -31.23
CA LYS A 175 -8.50 7.55 -32.07
C LYS A 175 -9.85 8.27 -32.10
N THR A 176 -10.25 8.91 -31.01
CA THR A 176 -11.50 9.68 -30.95
C THR A 176 -11.39 10.97 -31.76
N LYS A 177 -10.24 11.65 -31.70
CA LYS A 177 -9.96 12.84 -32.52
C LYS A 177 -9.93 12.51 -34.00
N ASP A 178 -9.32 11.38 -34.39
CA ASP A 178 -9.28 10.97 -35.79
C ASP A 178 -10.69 10.63 -36.32
N LYS A 179 -11.50 9.90 -35.56
CA LYS A 179 -12.91 9.66 -35.90
C LYS A 179 -13.72 10.96 -36.08
N GLY A 180 -13.50 11.94 -35.20
CA GLY A 180 -14.16 13.24 -35.31
C GLY A 180 -13.74 14.00 -36.58
N LYS A 181 -12.45 13.94 -36.95
CA LYS A 181 -11.95 14.53 -38.20
C LYS A 181 -12.52 13.84 -39.44
N ASP A 182 -12.59 12.51 -39.42
CA ASP A 182 -13.15 11.73 -40.51
C ASP A 182 -14.64 12.04 -40.69
N ALA A 183 -15.42 12.09 -39.61
CA ALA A 183 -16.83 12.49 -39.65
C ALA A 183 -17.02 13.92 -40.18
N ALA A 184 -16.16 14.86 -39.76
CA ALA A 184 -16.21 16.23 -40.27
C ALA A 184 -15.88 16.32 -41.76
N LYS A 185 -14.97 15.48 -42.26
CA LYS A 185 -14.64 15.39 -43.68
C LYS A 185 -15.80 14.78 -44.48
N ASP A 186 -16.33 13.64 -44.04
CA ASP A 186 -17.47 12.97 -44.69
C ASP A 186 -18.70 13.89 -44.75
N LYS A 187 -18.91 14.70 -43.73
CA LYS A 187 -19.94 15.75 -43.72
C LYS A 187 -19.72 16.76 -44.85
N LEU A 188 -18.52 17.30 -45.00
CA LEU A 188 -18.21 18.27 -46.05
C LEU A 188 -18.41 17.68 -47.45
N ASP A 189 -17.99 16.44 -47.66
CA ASP A 189 -18.18 15.73 -48.92
C ASP A 189 -19.68 15.54 -49.22
N ALA A 190 -20.47 15.15 -48.23
CA ALA A 190 -21.93 15.02 -48.35
C ALA A 190 -22.65 16.36 -48.58
N GLU A 191 -22.20 17.45 -47.96
CA GLU A 191 -22.73 18.81 -48.19
C GLU A 191 -22.45 19.29 -49.62
N HIS A 192 -21.26 18.98 -50.16
CA HIS A 192 -20.92 19.29 -51.55
C HIS A 192 -21.78 18.48 -52.54
N GLU A 193 -21.97 17.18 -52.28
CA GLU A 193 -22.86 16.32 -53.08
C GLU A 193 -24.33 16.78 -53.02
N LEU A 194 -24.80 17.22 -51.84
CA LEU A 194 -26.13 17.79 -51.65
C LEU A 194 -26.30 19.07 -52.47
N SER A 195 -25.31 19.96 -52.48
CA SER A 195 -25.32 21.18 -53.28
C SER A 195 -25.45 20.87 -54.78
N THR A 196 -24.67 19.91 -55.26
CA THR A 196 -24.71 19.47 -56.66
C THR A 196 -26.07 18.83 -57.02
N THR A 197 -26.60 17.97 -56.15
CA THR A 197 -27.91 17.35 -56.31
C THR A 197 -29.04 18.39 -56.33
N ASN A 198 -28.97 19.43 -55.50
CA ASN A 198 -29.95 20.51 -55.49
C ASN A 198 -29.96 21.29 -56.82
N ILE A 199 -28.80 21.54 -57.41
CA ILE A 199 -28.71 22.17 -58.75
C ILE A 199 -29.39 21.27 -59.79
N ALA A 200 -29.10 19.96 -59.77
CA ALA A 200 -29.71 19.00 -60.68
C ALA A 200 -31.24 18.90 -60.53
N ILE A 201 -31.75 18.97 -59.29
CA ILE A 201 -33.20 19.01 -59.01
C ILE A 201 -33.84 20.24 -59.64
N GLU A 202 -33.25 21.43 -59.49
CA GLU A 202 -33.81 22.66 -60.08
C GLU A 202 -33.81 22.58 -61.61
N THR A 203 -32.74 22.09 -62.24
CA THR A 203 -32.74 21.83 -63.68
C THR A 203 -33.84 20.84 -64.07
N LYS A 204 -33.96 19.71 -63.35
CA LYS A 204 -34.95 18.67 -63.70
C LYS A 204 -36.39 19.12 -63.48
N LYS A 205 -36.65 19.99 -62.49
CA LYS A 205 -37.96 20.64 -62.33
C LYS A 205 -38.34 21.47 -63.55
N THR A 206 -37.40 22.22 -64.13
CA THR A 206 -37.68 22.98 -65.35
C THR A 206 -37.98 22.08 -66.55
N GLU A 207 -37.29 20.94 -66.67
CA GLU A 207 -37.57 19.94 -67.72
C GLU A 207 -38.95 19.30 -67.56
N VAL A 208 -39.32 18.87 -66.35
CA VAL A 208 -40.66 18.30 -66.07
C VAL A 208 -41.76 19.31 -66.35
N ALA A 209 -41.53 20.60 -66.06
CA ALA A 209 -42.50 21.65 -66.35
C ALA A 209 -42.69 21.89 -67.87
N GLY A 210 -41.64 21.70 -68.67
CA GLY A 210 -41.70 21.80 -70.14
C GLY A 210 -42.20 20.53 -70.84
N ASP A 211 -41.90 19.35 -70.28
CA ASP A 211 -42.28 18.03 -70.79
C ASP A 211 -42.55 17.05 -69.63
N PRO A 212 -43.81 16.92 -69.17
CA PRO A 212 -44.19 16.10 -68.02
C PRO A 212 -44.31 14.62 -68.40
N SER A 213 -43.23 14.05 -68.94
CA SER A 213 -43.14 12.62 -69.23
C SER A 213 -42.98 11.78 -67.96
N GLU A 214 -43.38 10.51 -68.02
CA GLU A 214 -43.24 9.56 -66.91
C GLU A 214 -41.77 9.40 -66.48
N GLN A 215 -40.86 9.38 -67.46
CA GLN A 215 -39.42 9.29 -67.20
C GLN A 215 -38.90 10.55 -66.49
N ASN A 216 -39.23 11.75 -66.96
CA ASN A 216 -38.79 13.00 -66.33
C ASN A 216 -39.30 13.11 -64.88
N THR A 217 -40.54 12.67 -64.63
CA THR A 217 -41.13 12.66 -63.29
C THR A 217 -40.43 11.67 -62.35
N LYS A 218 -40.07 10.49 -62.86
CA LYS A 218 -39.35 9.46 -62.10
C LYS A 218 -37.94 9.91 -61.73
N ASP A 219 -37.20 10.47 -62.69
CA ASP A 219 -35.84 10.99 -62.46
C ASP A 219 -35.85 12.10 -61.39
N LEU A 220 -36.84 13.00 -61.43
CA LEU A 220 -37.01 14.02 -60.40
C LEU A 220 -37.30 13.41 -59.02
N GLN A 221 -38.14 12.38 -58.94
CA GLN A 221 -38.41 11.69 -57.67
C GLN A 221 -37.16 10.99 -57.11
N ASP A 222 -36.34 10.39 -57.97
CA ASP A 222 -35.12 9.71 -57.53
C ASP A 222 -34.07 10.70 -57.02
N LEU A 223 -33.91 11.86 -57.69
CA LEU A 223 -33.08 12.97 -57.17
C LEU A 223 -33.58 13.49 -55.81
N LEU A 224 -34.90 13.63 -55.62
CA LEU A 224 -35.47 14.04 -54.33
C LEU A 224 -35.22 13.00 -53.22
N LYS A 225 -35.23 11.70 -53.54
CA LYS A 225 -34.86 10.65 -52.57
C LYS A 225 -33.38 10.72 -52.23
N ASP A 226 -32.51 10.94 -53.21
CA ASP A 226 -31.07 11.03 -52.98
C ASP A 226 -30.72 12.27 -52.15
N ARG A 227 -31.39 13.40 -52.38
CA ARG A 227 -31.33 14.58 -51.51
C ARG A 227 -31.66 14.24 -50.06
N SER A 228 -32.78 13.54 -49.83
CA SER A 228 -33.19 13.14 -48.48
C SER A 228 -32.18 12.22 -47.81
N LYS A 229 -31.58 11.27 -48.54
CA LYS A 229 -30.51 10.41 -48.00
C LYS A 229 -29.26 11.21 -47.64
N LEU A 230 -28.89 12.20 -48.44
CA LEU A 230 -27.74 13.07 -48.18
C LEU A 230 -27.97 13.94 -46.94
N GLU A 231 -29.17 14.52 -46.80
CA GLU A 231 -29.58 15.26 -45.59
C GLU A 231 -29.46 14.38 -44.33
N SER A 232 -29.95 13.14 -44.37
CA SER A 232 -29.80 12.20 -43.25
C SER A 232 -28.34 11.81 -42.96
N LYS A 233 -27.50 11.67 -43.99
CA LYS A 233 -26.05 11.42 -43.79
C LYS A 233 -25.38 12.61 -43.11
N ILE A 234 -25.67 13.84 -43.55
CA ILE A 234 -25.10 15.07 -42.98
C ILE A 234 -25.50 15.22 -41.51
N GLU A 235 -26.75 14.93 -41.17
CA GLU A 235 -27.23 14.93 -39.78
C GLU A 235 -26.43 13.93 -38.93
N LYS A 236 -26.30 12.69 -39.40
CA LYS A 236 -25.52 11.65 -38.71
C LYS A 236 -24.06 12.05 -38.53
N TYR A 237 -23.38 12.54 -39.57
CA TYR A 237 -21.99 12.97 -39.46
C TYR A 237 -21.82 14.18 -38.54
N THR A 238 -22.83 15.05 -38.46
CA THR A 238 -22.86 16.16 -37.49
C THR A 238 -22.92 15.63 -36.06
N GLU A 239 -23.78 14.65 -35.78
CA GLU A 239 -23.89 13.99 -34.48
C GLU A 239 -22.59 13.26 -34.12
N ASP A 240 -22.05 12.43 -35.03
CA ASP A 240 -20.81 11.68 -34.83
C ASP A 240 -19.62 12.61 -34.51
N SER A 241 -19.52 13.76 -35.19
CA SER A 241 -18.49 14.77 -34.93
C SER A 241 -18.67 15.44 -33.56
N ALA A 242 -19.90 15.77 -33.17
CA ALA A 242 -20.18 16.39 -31.88
C ALA A 242 -19.91 15.43 -30.71
N ASP A 243 -20.29 14.16 -30.86
CA ASP A 243 -20.02 13.11 -29.88
C ASP A 243 -18.52 12.84 -29.72
N ALA A 244 -17.78 12.81 -30.82
CA ALA A 244 -16.32 12.69 -30.79
C ALA A 244 -15.67 13.87 -30.06
N GLU A 245 -16.13 15.10 -30.30
CA GLU A 245 -15.62 16.30 -29.61
C GLU A 245 -15.90 16.24 -28.11
N LYS A 246 -17.14 15.93 -27.72
CA LYS A 246 -17.54 15.80 -26.31
C LYS A 246 -16.71 14.73 -25.60
N LYS A 247 -16.64 13.53 -26.18
CA LYS A 247 -15.84 12.44 -25.64
C LYS A 247 -14.35 12.79 -25.57
N GLY A 248 -13.85 13.55 -26.55
CA GLY A 248 -12.48 14.07 -26.53
C GLY A 248 -12.21 14.95 -25.31
N LYS A 249 -13.13 15.87 -24.98
CA LYS A 249 -13.02 16.74 -23.78
C LYS A 249 -13.06 15.94 -22.49
N ASP A 250 -13.94 14.95 -22.40
CA ASP A 250 -14.02 14.07 -21.22
C ASP A 250 -12.71 13.30 -21.02
N LEU A 251 -12.13 12.73 -22.09
CA LEU A 251 -10.85 12.02 -22.04
C LEU A 251 -9.67 12.96 -21.70
N GLU A 252 -9.66 14.20 -22.19
CA GLU A 252 -8.66 15.21 -21.81
C GLU A 252 -8.73 15.56 -20.32
N GLN A 253 -9.95 15.64 -19.78
CA GLN A 253 -10.15 15.87 -18.35
C GLN A 253 -9.70 14.65 -17.52
N ASP A 254 -9.99 13.43 -17.96
CA ASP A 254 -9.52 12.21 -17.33
C ASP A 254 -7.98 12.13 -17.29
N ILE A 255 -7.30 12.50 -18.38
CA ILE A 255 -5.83 12.58 -18.42
C ILE A 255 -5.32 13.59 -17.40
N LYS A 256 -5.94 14.78 -17.33
CA LYS A 256 -5.55 15.83 -16.39
C LYS A 256 -5.71 15.39 -14.94
N ASP A 257 -6.79 14.69 -14.61
CA ASP A 257 -7.02 14.21 -13.25
C ASP A 257 -6.12 13.02 -12.91
N ASN A 258 -5.82 12.14 -13.88
CA ASN A 258 -4.81 11.09 -13.70
C ASN A 258 -3.41 11.70 -13.42
N LEU A 259 -3.00 12.74 -14.14
CA LEU A 259 -1.73 13.43 -13.89
C LEU A 259 -1.64 13.98 -12.46
N LYS A 260 -2.72 14.61 -11.95
CA LYS A 260 -2.76 15.06 -10.54
C LYS A 260 -2.59 13.89 -9.57
N GLN A 261 -3.26 12.76 -9.82
CA GLN A 261 -3.13 11.57 -8.99
C GLN A 261 -1.69 11.02 -9.02
N GLN A 262 -1.01 11.08 -10.17
CA GLN A 262 0.40 10.71 -10.27
C GLN A 262 1.28 11.64 -9.42
N ASP A 263 1.06 12.94 -9.45
CA ASP A 263 1.80 13.91 -8.64
C ASP A 263 1.59 13.68 -7.13
N GLU A 264 0.34 13.44 -6.71
CA GLU A 264 0.01 13.08 -5.33
C GLU A 264 0.68 11.78 -4.90
N LYS A 265 0.69 10.76 -5.76
CA LYS A 265 1.37 9.49 -5.49
C LYS A 265 2.89 9.64 -5.43
N GLN A 266 3.49 10.49 -6.26
CA GLN A 266 4.93 10.77 -6.19
C GLN A 266 5.32 11.42 -4.86
N LYS A 267 4.51 12.36 -4.37
CA LYS A 267 4.71 12.95 -3.02
C LYS A 267 4.59 11.87 -1.93
N ALA A 268 3.56 11.04 -2.00
CA ALA A 268 3.39 9.94 -1.05
C ALA A 268 4.56 8.94 -1.07
N ILE A 269 5.15 8.67 -2.24
CA ILE A 269 6.37 7.85 -2.37
C ILE A 269 7.55 8.52 -1.65
N ALA A 270 7.79 9.82 -1.89
CA ALA A 270 8.90 10.54 -1.25
C ALA A 270 8.77 10.58 0.28
N ASP A 271 7.56 10.83 0.80
CA ASP A 271 7.27 10.78 2.23
C ASP A 271 7.51 9.37 2.81
N GLN A 272 7.09 8.35 2.07
CA GLN A 272 7.24 6.95 2.48
C GLN A 272 8.70 6.48 2.44
N GLU A 273 9.50 6.93 1.47
CA GLU A 273 10.95 6.68 1.42
C GLU A 273 11.66 7.26 2.65
N THR A 274 11.21 8.41 3.14
CA THR A 274 11.73 9.01 4.37
C THR A 274 11.44 8.11 5.58
N LYS A 275 10.24 7.52 5.67
CA LYS A 275 9.90 6.58 6.75
C LYS A 275 10.70 5.28 6.69
N VAL A 276 10.88 4.72 5.49
CA VAL A 276 11.73 3.54 5.29
C VAL A 276 13.16 3.83 5.73
N LYS A 277 13.71 4.99 5.36
CA LYS A 277 15.05 5.41 5.79
C LYS A 277 15.14 5.58 7.31
N ALA A 278 14.13 6.20 7.93
CA ALA A 278 14.08 6.35 9.38
C ALA A 278 14.00 5.00 10.11
N ALA A 279 13.20 4.06 9.61
CA ALA A 279 13.12 2.71 10.15
C ALA A 279 14.45 1.95 10.01
N GLN A 280 15.13 2.10 8.86
CA GLN A 280 16.46 1.51 8.64
C GLN A 280 17.49 2.07 9.62
N LEU A 281 17.55 3.39 9.80
CA LEU A 281 18.48 4.01 10.76
C LEU A 281 18.23 3.55 12.19
N LEU A 282 16.96 3.35 12.58
CA LEU A 282 16.64 2.80 13.89
C LEU A 282 17.11 1.35 14.02
N LEU A 283 16.91 0.52 12.99
CA LEU A 283 17.40 -0.86 12.97
C LEU A 283 18.93 -0.92 13.09
N ASP A 284 19.63 -0.05 12.36
CA ASP A 284 21.08 0.06 12.39
C ASP A 284 21.62 0.54 13.75
N SER A 285 20.80 1.24 14.55
CA SER A 285 21.19 1.72 15.89
C SER A 285 21.11 0.66 16.99
N VAL A 286 20.47 -0.47 16.71
CA VAL A 286 20.27 -1.59 17.66
C VAL A 286 21.23 -2.76 17.37
N ASN A 287 21.80 -2.80 16.17
CA ASN A 287 22.84 -3.76 15.75
C ASN A 287 24.25 -3.23 16.06
#